data_AF-A0A975DX40-F1
#
_entry.id   AF-A0A975DX40-F1
#
_cell.length_a   1.000
_cell.length_b   1.000
_cell.length_c   1.000
_cell.angle_alpha   90.00
_cell.angle_beta   90.00
_cell.angle_gamma   90.00
#
_symmetry.space_group_name_H-M   'P 1'
#
loop_
_entity.id
_entity.type
_entity.pdbx_description
1 polymer ?
#
loop_
_entity_poly.entity_id
_entity_poly.type
_entity_poly.pdbx_seq_one_letter_code
_entity_poly.pdbx_strand_id
1 'polypeptide(L)'
;MASATAISSEAEPPAILKLRQGGELSCEPALPHFCENVHVRCAGKTAVATFPFKLRAALGSKSVALVAQDEEDQRIYVGASSVWAEDSSYLLLSPRSANGYVKLLSDGKYVFRHYIQGRGVMSLGLCK
;
A
#
# COMPACT_ATOMS: atom_id res chain seq x y z
N MET A 1 -10.81 -20.92 -42.68
CA MET A 1 -9.84 -19.80 -42.64
C MET A 1 -9.80 -19.26 -41.22
N ALA A 2 -8.60 -19.03 -40.70
CA ALA A 2 -8.30 -18.96 -39.28
C ALA A 2 -8.96 -17.78 -38.55
N SER A 3 -9.53 -18.08 -37.36
CA SER A 3 -9.88 -17.10 -36.33
C SER A 3 -8.63 -16.46 -35.77
N ALA A 4 -8.52 -15.14 -35.87
CA ALA A 4 -7.58 -14.35 -35.09
C ALA A 4 -8.30 -13.79 -33.86
N THR A 5 -8.20 -14.49 -32.73
CA THR A 5 -8.55 -13.92 -31.42
C THR A 5 -7.35 -13.10 -30.95
N ALA A 6 -7.40 -11.79 -31.18
CA ALA A 6 -6.48 -10.86 -30.53
C ALA A 6 -6.81 -10.85 -29.03
N ILE A 7 -5.98 -11.51 -28.23
CA ILE A 7 -5.96 -11.33 -26.78
C ILE A 7 -5.18 -10.05 -26.55
N SER A 8 -5.87 -8.91 -26.58
CA SER A 8 -5.34 -7.67 -26.02
C SER A 8 -5.24 -7.88 -24.51
N SER A 9 -4.05 -8.26 -24.05
CA SER A 9 -3.68 -8.12 -22.65
C SER A 9 -3.50 -6.62 -22.42
N GLU A 10 -4.61 -5.92 -22.15
CA GLU A 10 -4.54 -4.58 -21.57
C GLU A 10 -3.86 -4.76 -20.21
N ALA A 11 -2.54 -4.56 -20.18
CA ALA A 11 -1.80 -4.49 -18.94
C ALA A 11 -2.44 -3.36 -18.13
N GLU A 12 -3.08 -3.70 -17.01
CA GLU A 12 -3.62 -2.70 -16.11
C GLU A 12 -2.53 -1.66 -15.83
N PRO A 13 -2.85 -0.36 -15.90
CA PRO A 13 -1.85 0.66 -15.67
C PRO A 13 -1.23 0.45 -14.29
N PRO A 14 0.12 0.54 -14.16
CA PRO A 14 0.82 0.42 -12.89
C PRO A 14 0.10 1.17 -11.77
N ALA A 15 -0.05 0.53 -10.61
CA ALA A 15 -0.86 1.03 -9.50
C ALA A 15 -0.50 2.48 -9.10
N ILE A 16 0.80 2.80 -9.16
CA ILE A 16 1.34 4.14 -8.89
C ILE A 16 0.88 5.16 -9.92
N LEU A 17 0.78 4.80 -11.20
CA LEU A 17 0.29 5.70 -12.25
C LEU A 17 -1.21 6.02 -12.04
N LYS A 18 -2.01 5.01 -11.70
CA LYS A 18 -3.43 5.20 -11.34
C LYS A 18 -3.59 6.18 -10.18
N LEU A 19 -2.77 6.05 -9.13
CA LEU A 19 -2.74 7.00 -8.01
C LEU A 19 -2.32 8.41 -8.44
N ARG A 20 -1.24 8.56 -9.23
CA ARG A 20 -0.76 9.89 -9.70
C ARG A 20 -1.80 10.64 -10.51
N GLN A 21 -2.66 9.92 -11.22
CA GLN A 21 -3.77 10.49 -12.01
C GLN A 21 -4.98 10.89 -11.15
N GLY A 22 -4.84 10.92 -9.82
CA GLY A 22 -5.93 11.28 -8.90
C GLY A 22 -6.87 10.12 -8.58
N GLY A 23 -6.41 8.89 -8.73
CA GLY A 23 -7.17 7.68 -8.48
C GLY A 23 -7.19 7.22 -7.02
N GLU A 24 -7.85 6.09 -6.83
CA GLU A 24 -7.90 5.34 -5.59
C GLU A 24 -7.43 3.90 -5.83
N LEU A 25 -6.71 3.33 -4.87
CA LEU A 25 -6.39 1.91 -4.80
C LEU A 25 -6.97 1.30 -3.53
N SER A 26 -7.50 0.09 -3.65
CA SER A 26 -7.90 -0.73 -2.51
C SER A 26 -6.80 -1.75 -2.21
N CYS A 27 -6.32 -1.76 -0.98
CA CYS A 27 -5.16 -2.53 -0.53
C CYS A 27 -5.60 -3.64 0.44
N GLU A 28 -5.31 -4.88 0.05
CA GLU A 28 -5.68 -6.10 0.78
C GLU A 28 -4.43 -6.78 1.35
N PRO A 29 -4.35 -7.02 2.66
CA PRO A 29 -3.31 -7.83 3.28
C PRO A 29 -3.30 -9.27 2.77
N ALA A 30 -2.10 -9.82 2.54
CA ALA A 30 -1.92 -11.20 2.12
C ALA A 30 -2.15 -12.22 3.25
N LEU A 31 -2.02 -11.78 4.50
CA LEU A 31 -2.22 -12.58 5.70
C LEU A 31 -3.15 -11.85 6.65
N PRO A 32 -3.98 -12.56 7.44
CA PRO A 32 -4.94 -11.93 8.34
C PRO A 32 -4.32 -11.29 9.59
N HIS A 33 -3.02 -11.49 9.84
CA HIS A 33 -2.32 -10.99 11.01
C HIS A 33 -0.97 -10.45 10.61
N PHE A 34 -0.53 -9.40 11.31
CA PHE A 34 0.80 -8.84 11.11
C PHE A 34 1.88 -9.86 11.50
N CYS A 35 3.03 -9.73 10.86
CA CYS A 35 4.25 -10.44 11.19
C CYS A 35 5.13 -9.59 12.09
N GLU A 36 5.98 -10.21 12.91
CA GLU A 36 7.02 -9.49 13.66
C GLU A 36 8.04 -8.88 12.71
N ASN A 37 8.35 -9.58 11.61
CA ASN A 37 9.20 -9.08 10.55
C ASN A 37 8.86 -9.74 9.20
N VAL A 38 9.32 -9.13 8.11
CA VAL A 38 9.21 -9.65 6.74
C VAL A 38 10.57 -9.54 6.06
N HIS A 39 11.22 -10.69 5.80
CA HIS A 39 12.46 -10.77 5.02
C HIS A 39 12.22 -11.36 3.62
N VAL A 40 11.67 -12.58 3.57
CA VAL A 40 11.24 -13.27 2.32
C VAL A 40 9.79 -13.73 2.43
N ARG A 41 9.40 -14.14 3.64
CA ARG A 41 8.04 -14.48 4.06
C ARG A 41 7.81 -13.90 5.46
N CYS A 42 6.57 -14.02 5.94
CA CYS A 42 6.22 -13.68 7.32
C CYS A 42 7.11 -14.43 8.32
N ALA A 43 7.84 -13.68 9.16
CA ALA A 43 8.62 -14.22 10.26
C ALA A 43 7.96 -13.79 11.58
N GLY A 44 7.53 -14.76 12.37
CA GLY A 44 6.79 -14.55 13.62
C GLY A 44 5.37 -14.03 13.39
N LYS A 45 4.34 -14.85 13.63
CA LYS A 45 2.95 -14.37 13.55
C LYS A 45 2.60 -13.63 14.84
N THR A 46 2.05 -12.43 14.72
CA THR A 46 1.52 -11.68 15.87
C THR A 46 0.03 -11.99 16.09
N ALA A 47 -0.49 -11.61 17.26
CA ALA A 47 -1.93 -11.62 17.52
C ALA A 47 -2.66 -10.39 16.93
N VAL A 48 -1.92 -9.45 16.34
CA VAL A 48 -2.50 -8.22 15.78
C VAL A 48 -3.06 -8.51 14.40
N ALA A 49 -4.36 -8.28 14.22
CA ALA A 49 -5.02 -8.43 12.93
C ALA A 49 -4.52 -7.37 11.93
N THR A 50 -4.32 -7.77 10.68
CA THR A 50 -4.18 -6.81 9.58
C THR A 50 -5.55 -6.29 9.18
N PHE A 51 -5.58 -5.14 8.51
CA PHE A 51 -6.81 -4.54 8.02
C PHE A 51 -6.67 -4.10 6.56
N PRO A 52 -7.75 -4.16 5.77
CA PRO A 52 -7.79 -3.54 4.46
C PRO A 52 -7.81 -2.02 4.60
N PHE A 53 -7.21 -1.33 3.63
CA PHE A 53 -7.20 0.13 3.57
C PHE A 53 -7.21 0.60 2.13
N LYS A 54 -7.43 1.89 1.93
CA LYS A 54 -7.40 2.53 0.62
C LYS A 54 -6.33 3.61 0.57
N LEU A 55 -5.71 3.77 -0.59
CA LEU A 55 -4.84 4.90 -0.90
C LEU A 55 -5.57 5.81 -1.88
N ARG A 56 -5.61 7.11 -1.62
CA ARG A 56 -6.24 8.10 -2.48
C ARG A 56 -5.30 9.27 -2.73
N ALA A 57 -5.14 9.67 -3.97
CA ALA A 57 -4.50 10.92 -4.33
C ALA A 57 -5.50 11.81 -5.09
N ALA A 58 -5.36 13.13 -4.98
CA ALA A 58 -6.05 14.06 -5.87
C ALA A 58 -5.21 14.28 -7.13
N LEU A 59 -5.85 14.60 -8.26
CA LEU A 59 -5.14 14.87 -9.51
C LEU A 59 -4.14 16.02 -9.31
N GLY A 60 -2.88 15.79 -9.68
CA GLY A 60 -1.80 16.78 -9.53
C GLY A 60 -1.31 16.99 -8.09
N SER A 61 -1.86 16.27 -7.11
CA SER A 61 -1.39 16.32 -5.72
C SER A 61 -0.16 15.45 -5.52
N LYS A 62 0.82 15.96 -4.79
CA LYS A 62 1.94 15.15 -4.27
C LYS A 62 1.56 14.39 -3.00
N SER A 63 0.43 14.71 -2.38
CA SER A 63 -0.06 14.10 -1.14
C SER A 63 -0.95 12.89 -1.41
N VAL A 64 -0.74 11.82 -0.65
CA VAL A 64 -1.57 10.61 -0.66
C VAL A 64 -2.20 10.44 0.71
N ALA A 65 -3.51 10.21 0.74
CA ALA A 65 -4.24 9.86 1.94
C ALA A 65 -4.36 8.34 2.05
N LEU A 66 -4.16 7.82 3.27
CA LEU A 66 -4.55 6.46 3.63
C LEU A 66 -5.89 6.52 4.36
N VAL A 67 -6.85 5.73 3.88
CA VAL A 67 -8.20 5.62 4.44
C VAL A 67 -8.41 4.19 4.90
N ALA A 68 -8.41 3.98 6.21
CA ALA A 68 -8.72 2.69 6.83
C ALA A 68 -10.21 2.66 7.25
N GLN A 69 -10.73 1.48 7.58
CA GLN A 69 -12.10 1.36 8.13
C GLN A 69 -12.17 1.85 9.59
N ASP A 70 -11.13 1.59 10.38
CA ASP A 70 -11.03 2.05 11.76
C ASP A 70 -10.44 3.47 11.81
N GLU A 71 -11.07 4.36 12.57
CA GLU A 71 -10.60 5.72 12.79
C GLU A 71 -9.25 5.76 13.52
N GLU A 72 -8.93 4.79 14.37
CA GLU A 72 -7.62 4.68 15.02
C GLU A 72 -6.52 4.42 13.98
N ASP A 73 -6.71 3.44 13.11
CA ASP A 73 -5.78 3.11 12.03
C ASP A 73 -5.62 4.27 11.04
N GLN A 74 -6.72 4.96 10.72
CA GLN A 74 -6.70 6.12 9.84
C GLN A 74 -5.94 7.31 10.46
N ARG A 75 -6.13 7.57 11.76
CA ARG A 75 -5.50 8.72 12.46
C ARG A 75 -3.98 8.67 12.42
N ILE A 76 -3.38 7.48 12.36
CA ILE A 76 -1.92 7.30 12.29
C ILE A 76 -1.33 7.98 11.03
N TYR A 77 -2.07 7.95 9.92
CA TYR A 77 -1.61 8.45 8.62
C TYR A 77 -2.21 9.82 8.24
N VAL A 78 -2.93 10.48 9.13
CA VAL A 78 -3.39 11.85 8.92
C VAL A 78 -2.18 12.78 8.79
N GLY A 79 -2.09 13.50 7.66
CA GLY A 79 -0.96 14.37 7.37
C GLY A 79 0.36 13.63 7.12
N ALA A 80 0.30 12.35 6.75
CA ALA A 80 1.47 11.59 6.34
C ALA A 80 2.20 12.25 5.15
N SER A 81 3.52 12.16 5.15
CA SER A 81 4.34 12.59 4.02
C SER A 81 4.42 11.49 2.96
N SER A 82 4.29 11.87 1.69
CA SER A 82 4.44 10.97 0.55
C SER A 82 5.68 11.32 -0.27
N VAL A 83 6.52 10.31 -0.52
CA VAL A 83 7.68 10.39 -1.40
C VAL A 83 7.43 9.48 -2.59
N TRP A 84 7.44 10.08 -3.78
CA TRP A 84 7.29 9.35 -5.03
C TRP A 84 8.66 9.17 -5.67
N ALA A 85 9.01 7.94 -6.05
CA ALA A 85 10.20 7.71 -6.86
C ALA A 85 10.05 8.41 -8.22
N GLU A 86 11.12 9.02 -8.73
CA GLU A 86 11.10 9.75 -10.01
C GLU A 86 10.70 8.85 -11.18
N ASP A 87 11.22 7.62 -11.18
CA ASP A 87 10.92 6.56 -12.15
C ASP A 87 9.56 5.87 -11.93
N SER A 88 8.79 6.30 -10.93
CA SER A 88 7.51 5.68 -10.53
C SER A 88 7.62 4.21 -10.11
N SER A 89 8.81 3.75 -9.68
CA SER A 89 9.00 2.39 -9.17
C SER A 89 8.36 2.15 -7.81
N TYR A 90 8.28 3.18 -6.96
CA TYR A 90 7.63 3.11 -5.66
C TYR A 90 7.02 4.44 -5.19
N LEU A 91 6.08 4.32 -4.26
CA LEU A 91 5.56 5.38 -3.41
C LEU A 91 5.81 4.99 -1.95
N LEU A 92 6.37 5.90 -1.15
CA LEU A 92 6.54 5.73 0.29
C LEU A 92 5.66 6.72 1.04
N LEU A 93 4.77 6.22 1.87
CA LEU A 93 3.93 6.99 2.78
C LEU A 93 4.46 6.82 4.21
N SER A 94 4.81 7.91 4.88
CA SER A 94 5.34 7.90 6.26
C SER A 94 4.46 8.74 7.18
N PRO A 95 3.98 8.17 8.30
CA PRO A 95 3.16 8.91 9.26
C PRO A 95 4.00 9.99 9.96
N ARG A 96 3.37 11.11 10.33
CA ARG A 96 4.07 12.29 10.86
C ARG A 96 4.52 12.12 12.32
N SER A 97 3.73 11.38 13.10
CA SER A 97 3.84 11.26 14.56
C SER A 97 4.37 9.90 15.04
N ALA A 98 4.66 8.97 14.12
CA ALA A 98 4.99 7.59 14.48
C ALA A 98 6.13 7.03 13.62
N ASN A 99 6.79 5.99 14.14
CA ASN A 99 7.66 5.15 13.33
C ASN A 99 6.80 4.22 12.47
N GLY A 100 7.13 4.08 11.19
CA GLY A 100 6.41 3.22 10.25
C GLY A 100 6.44 3.74 8.82
N TYR A 101 5.88 2.95 7.91
CA TYR A 101 5.64 3.36 6.53
C TYR A 101 4.69 2.41 5.81
N VAL A 102 4.07 2.89 4.74
CA VAL A 102 3.53 2.05 3.66
C VAL A 102 4.36 2.31 2.41
N LYS A 103 5.02 1.28 1.89
CA LYS A 103 5.73 1.32 0.61
C LYS A 103 4.91 0.58 -0.41
N LEU A 104 4.37 1.29 -1.40
CA LEU A 104 3.69 0.73 -2.56
C LEU A 104 4.69 0.61 -3.72
N LEU A 105 4.72 -0.53 -4.39
CA LEU A 105 5.51 -0.78 -5.60
C LEU A 105 4.65 -0.58 -6.85
N SER A 106 5.31 -0.40 -8.00
CA SER A 106 4.64 -0.17 -9.28
C SER A 106 3.68 -1.30 -9.70
N ASP A 107 3.96 -2.53 -9.28
CA ASP A 107 3.15 -3.72 -9.53
C ASP A 107 1.96 -3.89 -8.56
N GLY A 108 1.73 -2.90 -7.68
CA GLY A 108 0.65 -2.91 -6.70
C GLY A 108 0.99 -3.63 -5.40
N LYS A 109 2.13 -4.35 -5.30
CA LYS A 109 2.55 -4.92 -4.01
C LYS A 109 2.85 -3.82 -3.01
N TYR A 110 2.53 -4.06 -1.75
CA TYR A 110 2.91 -3.14 -0.69
C TYR A 110 3.63 -3.83 0.47
N VAL A 111 4.43 -3.03 1.17
CA VAL A 111 4.99 -3.33 2.49
C VAL A 111 4.47 -2.30 3.48
N PHE A 112 3.78 -2.74 4.52
CA PHE A 112 3.29 -1.89 5.60
C PHE A 112 4.06 -2.24 6.86
N ARG A 113 4.89 -1.32 7.34
CA ARG A 113 5.52 -1.38 8.66
C ARG A 113 4.84 -0.43 9.63
N HIS A 114 4.45 -0.94 10.78
CA HIS A 114 3.85 -0.17 11.86
C HIS A 114 4.50 -0.50 13.20
N TYR A 115 4.30 0.33 14.22
CA TYR A 115 4.79 0.06 15.56
C TYR A 115 3.64 0.14 16.55
N ILE A 116 3.35 -0.98 17.20
CA ILE A 116 2.27 -1.11 18.18
C ILE A 116 2.92 -1.31 19.54
N GLN A 117 2.66 -0.40 20.48
CA GLN A 117 3.25 -0.43 21.83
C GLN A 117 4.79 -0.57 21.81
N GLY A 118 5.45 0.11 20.86
CA GLY A 118 6.91 0.06 20.70
C GLY A 118 7.46 -1.16 19.96
N ARG A 119 6.61 -2.13 19.56
CA ARG A 119 7.03 -3.30 18.77
C ARG A 119 6.75 -3.08 17.29
N GLY A 120 7.78 -3.24 16.46
CA GLY A 120 7.65 -3.19 15.02
C GLY A 120 6.89 -4.41 14.50
N VAL A 121 5.88 -4.18 13.67
CA VAL A 121 5.11 -5.21 12.99
C VAL A 121 5.00 -4.89 11.50
N MET A 122 4.84 -5.93 10.68
CA MET A 122 4.87 -5.80 9.22
C MET A 122 3.78 -6.62 8.54
N SER A 123 3.21 -6.05 7.49
CA SER A 123 2.26 -6.72 6.59
C SER A 123 2.71 -6.54 5.14
N LEU A 124 2.38 -7.52 4.32
CA LEU A 124 2.49 -7.48 2.87
C LEU A 124 1.10 -7.64 2.27
N GLY A 125 0.90 -7.11 1.08
CA GLY A 125 -0.33 -7.32 0.35
C GLY A 125 -0.30 -6.75 -1.05
N LEU A 126 -1.49 -6.56 -1.62
CA LEU A 126 -1.69 -6.04 -2.97
C LEU A 126 -2.70 -4.90 -2.97
N CYS A 127 -2.40 -3.86 -3.73
CA CYS A 127 -3.26 -2.73 -4.01
C CYS A 127 -3.68 -2.73 -5.49
N LYS A 128 -4.98 -2.51 -5.75
CA LYS A 128 -5.57 -2.44 -7.10
C LYS A 128 -6.61 -1.34 -7.22
#